data_AF-A0A7W4ZKY4-F1
#
_entry.id   AF-A0A7W4ZKY4-F1
#
_cell.length_a   1.000
_cell.length_b   1.000
_cell.length_c   1.000
_cell.angle_alpha   90.00
_cell.angle_beta   90.00
_cell.angle_gamma   90.00
#
_symmetry.space_group_name_H-M   'P 1'
#
loop_
_entity.id
_entity.type
_entity.pdbx_description
1 polymer ?
#
loop_
_entity_poly.entity_id
_entity_poly.type
_entity_poly.pdbx_seq_one_letter_code
_entity_poly.pdbx_strand_id
1 'polypeptide(L)'
;MKEADPVIVAQLAGDSQVQSMKDDKVVEAIAAWSSCMDGKGHTGLADPYKAMDQGVTNDGEPSQESIALAVDDIDCKKQTDLVKIWFGVESAIQDKQIADNRSRLTGIEEQHGKEVAAAREQMAASAR
;
A
#
# COMPACT_ATOMS: atom_id res chain seq x y z
N MET A 1 -21.91 23.01 -8.03
CA MET A 1 -20.48 22.79 -7.74
C MET A 1 -20.16 21.41 -8.30
N LYS A 2 -19.13 21.25 -9.13
CA LYS A 2 -18.75 19.91 -9.61
C LYS A 2 -18.34 19.11 -8.37
N GLU A 3 -19.03 18.00 -8.13
CA GLU A 3 -18.66 17.05 -7.09
C GLU A 3 -17.16 16.74 -7.23
N ALA A 4 -16.44 16.81 -6.11
CA ALA A 4 -15.04 16.48 -6.11
C ALA A 4 -14.93 14.96 -6.23
N ASP A 5 -14.53 14.49 -7.41
CA ASP A 5 -14.46 13.06 -7.72
C ASP A 5 -13.50 12.33 -6.75
N PRO A 6 -14.00 11.46 -5.86
CA PRO A 6 -13.17 10.77 -4.88
C PRO A 6 -12.19 9.78 -5.52
N VAL A 7 -12.36 9.44 -6.81
CA VAL A 7 -11.43 8.59 -7.57
C VAL A 7 -10.01 9.15 -7.56
N ILE A 8 -9.81 10.48 -7.45
CA ILE A 8 -8.45 11.01 -7.39
C ILE A 8 -7.68 10.55 -6.17
N VAL A 9 -8.32 10.36 -5.01
CA VAL A 9 -7.59 9.97 -3.80
C VAL A 9 -6.94 8.59 -4.02
N ALA A 10 -7.72 7.65 -4.56
CA ALA A 10 -7.21 6.33 -4.94
C ALA A 10 -6.18 6.40 -6.08
N GLN A 11 -6.38 7.28 -7.05
CA GLN A 11 -5.44 7.48 -8.14
C GLN A 11 -4.08 8.01 -7.66
N LEU A 12 -4.06 9.03 -6.80
CA LEU A 12 -2.81 9.57 -6.24
C LEU A 12 -2.07 8.49 -5.44
N ALA A 13 -2.79 7.73 -4.60
CA ALA A 13 -2.20 6.61 -3.86
C ALA A 13 -1.58 5.57 -4.81
N GLY A 14 -2.31 5.12 -5.83
CA GLY A 14 -1.80 4.17 -6.83
C GLY A 14 -0.61 4.70 -7.63
N ASP A 15 -0.67 5.97 -8.06
CA ASP A 15 0.41 6.62 -8.81
C ASP A 15 1.68 6.74 -7.96
N SER A 16 1.55 7.08 -6.67
CA SER A 16 2.69 7.18 -5.75
C SER A 16 3.36 5.82 -5.52
N GLN A 17 2.57 4.75 -5.40
CA GLN A 17 3.05 3.39 -5.28
C GLN A 17 3.81 2.95 -6.54
N VAL A 18 3.23 3.17 -7.73
CA VAL A 18 3.86 2.80 -9.01
C VAL A 18 5.11 3.64 -9.28
N GLN A 19 5.12 4.90 -8.85
CA GLN A 19 6.29 5.77 -8.99
C GLN A 19 7.42 5.36 -8.04
N SER A 20 7.12 5.05 -6.78
CA SER A 20 8.14 4.62 -5.81
C SER A 20 8.81 3.31 -6.21
N MET A 21 8.09 2.38 -6.84
CA MET A 21 8.66 1.13 -7.40
C MET A 21 9.74 1.34 -8.46
N LYS A 22 9.82 2.54 -9.05
CA LYS A 22 10.80 2.89 -10.09
C LYS A 22 11.99 3.68 -9.52
N ASP A 23 11.94 4.07 -8.25
CA ASP A 23 13.04 4.78 -7.61
C ASP A 23 14.24 3.84 -7.40
N ASP A 24 15.43 4.28 -7.75
CA ASP A 24 16.64 3.45 -7.71
C ASP A 24 16.89 2.83 -6.32
N LYS A 25 16.56 3.53 -5.23
CA LYS A 25 16.74 3.01 -3.86
C LYS A 25 15.78 1.87 -3.57
N VAL A 26 14.55 1.96 -4.08
CA VAL A 26 13.53 0.92 -3.91
C VAL A 26 13.89 -0.29 -4.75
N VAL A 27 14.32 -0.08 -6.01
CA VAL A 27 14.79 -1.16 -6.88
C VAL A 27 15.97 -1.91 -6.26
N GLU A 28 16.95 -1.19 -5.71
CA GLU A 28 18.09 -1.80 -5.01
C GLU A 28 17.67 -2.60 -3.77
N ALA A 29 16.77 -2.04 -2.95
CA ALA A 29 16.26 -2.71 -1.76
C ALA A 29 15.43 -3.96 -2.10
N ILE A 30 14.64 -3.93 -3.18
CA ILE A 30 13.89 -5.09 -3.69
C ILE A 30 14.87 -6.18 -4.17
N ALA A 31 15.93 -5.81 -4.90
CA ALA A 31 16.94 -6.76 -5.35
C ALA A 31 17.68 -7.40 -4.17
N ALA A 32 18.02 -6.63 -3.13
CA ALA A 32 18.62 -7.16 -1.90
C ALA A 32 17.67 -8.12 -1.18
N TRP A 33 16.37 -7.77 -1.09
CA TRP A 33 15.35 -8.64 -0.51
C TRP A 33 15.20 -9.95 -1.29
N SER A 34 15.16 -9.87 -2.63
CA SER A 34 15.06 -11.03 -3.51
C SER A 34 16.24 -11.98 -3.31
N SER A 35 17.47 -11.44 -3.23
CA SER A 35 18.65 -12.24 -2.92
C SER A 35 18.61 -12.89 -1.53
N CYS A 36 17.99 -12.25 -0.54
CA CYS A 36 17.79 -12.85 0.78
C CYS A 36 16.79 -14.01 0.73
N MET A 37 15.68 -13.84 0.00
CA MET A 37 14.66 -14.87 -0.20
C MET A 37 15.24 -16.09 -0.94
N ASP A 38 16.01 -15.86 -2.00
CA ASP A 38 16.74 -16.91 -2.72
C ASP A 38 17.66 -17.69 -1.76
N GLY A 39 18.39 -16.99 -0.87
CA GLY A 39 19.25 -17.60 0.14
C GLY A 39 18.52 -18.44 1.19
N LYS A 40 17.21 -18.22 1.37
CA LYS A 40 16.31 -19.00 2.23
C LYS A 40 15.57 -20.11 1.48
N GLY A 41 15.81 -20.26 0.18
CA GLY A 41 15.22 -21.32 -0.66
C GLY A 41 13.95 -20.90 -1.40
N HIS A 42 13.55 -19.63 -1.33
CA HIS A 42 12.40 -19.08 -2.05
C HIS A 42 12.84 -18.45 -3.37
N THR A 43 13.20 -19.29 -4.34
CA THR A 43 13.88 -18.82 -5.55
C THR A 43 12.96 -18.14 -6.56
N GLY A 44 13.44 -17.06 -7.20
CA GLY A 44 12.76 -16.46 -8.36
C GLY A 44 11.66 -15.47 -8.01
N LEU A 45 11.63 -15.01 -6.75
CA LEU A 45 10.73 -13.96 -6.29
C LEU A 45 11.29 -12.59 -6.67
N ALA A 46 10.74 -12.00 -7.74
CA ALA A 46 11.21 -10.72 -8.26
C ALA A 46 10.91 -9.52 -7.33
N ASP A 47 9.84 -9.61 -6.55
CA ASP A 47 9.39 -8.56 -5.63
C ASP A 47 8.50 -9.16 -4.51
N PRO A 48 8.21 -8.41 -3.43
CA PRO A 48 7.34 -8.89 -2.36
C PRO A 48 5.91 -9.22 -2.78
N TYR A 49 5.40 -8.66 -3.87
CA TYR A 49 4.07 -9.03 -4.39
C TYR A 49 4.08 -10.45 -4.94
N LYS A 50 5.18 -10.91 -5.55
CA LYS A 50 5.32 -12.32 -5.97
C LYS A 50 5.33 -13.28 -4.79
N ALA A 51 5.95 -12.90 -3.66
CA ALA A 51 5.87 -13.69 -2.43
C ALA A 51 4.43 -13.77 -1.91
N MET A 52 3.68 -12.67 -1.97
CA MET A 52 2.26 -12.66 -1.60
C MET A 52 1.42 -13.53 -2.53
N ASP A 53 1.59 -13.41 -3.86
CA ASP A 53 0.88 -14.24 -4.85
C ASP A 53 1.08 -15.74 -4.59
N GLN A 54 2.31 -16.15 -4.22
CA GLN A 54 2.66 -17.54 -3.94
C GLN A 54 2.16 -18.02 -2.56
N GLY A 55 2.06 -17.12 -1.58
CA GLY A 55 1.65 -17.46 -0.21
C GLY A 55 0.15 -17.63 -0.02
N VAL A 56 -0.68 -17.12 -0.93
CA VAL A 56 -2.14 -17.26 -0.86
C VAL A 56 -2.55 -18.68 -1.22
N THR A 57 -3.30 -19.32 -0.31
CA THR A 57 -3.88 -20.65 -0.51
C THR A 57 -5.32 -20.55 -1.02
N ASN A 58 -5.75 -21.54 -1.81
CA ASN A 58 -7.09 -21.52 -2.46
C ASN A 58 -8.26 -21.67 -1.46
N ASP A 59 -8.01 -22.29 -0.31
CA ASP A 59 -8.99 -22.49 0.76
C ASP A 59 -8.98 -21.37 1.81
N GLY A 60 -8.05 -20.41 1.69
CA GLY A 60 -7.88 -19.31 2.64
C GLY A 60 -7.22 -19.71 3.96
N GLU A 61 -6.86 -20.99 4.13
CA GLU A 61 -6.21 -21.51 5.32
C GLU A 61 -4.68 -21.56 5.11
N PRO A 62 -3.87 -21.01 6.03
CA PRO A 62 -2.43 -20.99 5.85
C PRO A 62 -1.82 -22.40 5.96
N SER A 63 -1.03 -22.80 4.96
CA SER A 63 -0.22 -24.02 5.03
C SER A 63 1.08 -23.77 5.81
N GLN A 64 1.80 -24.82 6.18
CA GLN A 64 3.10 -24.67 6.83
C GLN A 64 4.10 -23.94 5.92
N GLU A 65 4.05 -24.22 4.62
CA GLU A 65 4.87 -23.60 3.60
C GLU A 65 4.53 -22.12 3.43
N SER A 66 3.25 -21.74 3.43
CA SER A 66 2.87 -20.33 3.31
C SER A 66 3.24 -19.52 4.57
N ILE A 67 3.15 -20.13 5.76
CA ILE A 67 3.64 -19.53 7.00
C ILE A 67 5.16 -19.34 6.94
N ALA A 68 5.90 -20.37 6.51
CA ALA A 68 7.36 -20.29 6.38
C ALA A 68 7.79 -19.19 5.40
N LEU A 69 7.14 -19.10 4.24
CA LEU A 69 7.35 -18.04 3.26
C LEU A 69 7.09 -16.65 3.86
N ALA A 70 6.00 -16.47 4.59
CA ALA A 70 5.66 -15.19 5.22
C ALA A 70 6.66 -14.78 6.31
N VAL A 71 7.12 -15.72 7.12
CA VAL A 71 8.15 -15.47 8.15
C VAL A 71 9.46 -15.05 7.51
N ASP A 72 9.91 -15.80 6.49
CA ASP A 72 11.14 -15.50 5.75
C ASP A 72 11.07 -14.16 5.02
N ASP A 73 9.93 -13.82 4.42
CA ASP A 73 9.67 -12.52 3.79
C ASP A 73 9.84 -11.35 4.78
N ILE A 74 9.27 -11.47 5.98
CA ILE A 74 9.40 -10.44 7.03
C ILE A 74 10.85 -10.32 7.52
N ASP A 75 11.56 -11.44 7.67
CA ASP A 75 12.97 -11.42 8.07
C ASP A 75 13.85 -10.76 7.00
N CYS A 76 13.64 -11.09 5.73
CA CYS A 76 14.35 -10.45 4.63
C CYS A 76 14.02 -8.96 4.52
N LYS A 77 12.76 -8.56 4.67
CA LYS A 77 12.33 -7.15 4.69
C LYS A 77 13.03 -6.35 5.79
N LYS A 78 13.24 -6.97 6.97
CA LYS A 78 13.98 -6.35 8.08
C LYS A 78 15.48 -6.29 7.79
N GLN A 79 16.07 -7.37 7.27
CA GLN A 79 17.51 -7.44 7.00
C GLN A 79 17.95 -6.40 5.95
N THR A 80 17.10 -6.12 4.97
CA THR A 80 17.43 -5.24 3.84
C THR A 80 16.87 -3.83 4.00
N ASP A 81 16.23 -3.52 5.15
CA ASP A 81 15.53 -2.25 5.39
C ASP A 81 14.45 -1.94 4.32
N LEU A 82 13.96 -2.93 3.56
CA LEU A 82 13.10 -2.71 2.39
C LEU A 82 11.88 -1.86 2.70
N VAL A 83 11.15 -2.19 3.77
CA VAL A 83 9.93 -1.45 4.15
C VAL A 83 10.26 0.00 4.49
N LYS A 84 11.35 0.25 5.21
CA LYS A 84 11.76 1.59 5.63
C LYS A 84 12.18 2.44 4.43
N ILE A 85 12.95 1.87 3.50
CA ILE A 85 13.41 2.57 2.29
C ILE A 85 12.22 2.91 1.41
N TRP A 86 11.37 1.92 1.12
CA TRP A 86 10.22 2.11 0.25
C TRP A 86 9.21 3.09 0.86
N PHE A 87 8.86 2.93 2.14
CA PHE A 87 7.99 3.85 2.85
C PHE A 87 8.50 5.30 2.80
N GLY A 88 9.81 5.51 3.00
CA GLY A 88 10.40 6.84 2.94
C GLY A 88 10.29 7.48 1.54
N VAL A 89 10.54 6.70 0.49
CA VAL A 89 10.44 7.17 -0.90
C VAL A 89 8.98 7.46 -1.28
N GLU A 90 8.07 6.52 -1.02
CA GLU A 90 6.66 6.69 -1.36
C GLU A 90 6.03 7.84 -0.59
N SER A 91 6.33 7.98 0.71
CA SER A 91 5.83 9.10 1.52
C SER A 91 6.27 10.45 0.95
N ALA A 92 7.51 10.59 0.48
CA ALA A 92 7.98 11.82 -0.13
C ALA A 92 7.23 12.16 -1.43
N ILE A 93 6.86 11.14 -2.22
CA ILE A 93 6.02 11.30 -3.42
C ILE A 93 4.60 11.70 -3.03
N GLN A 94 4.01 11.02 -2.04
CA GLN A 94 2.67 11.31 -1.53
C GLN A 94 2.59 12.73 -0.96
N ASP A 95 3.56 13.17 -0.16
CA ASP A 95 3.63 14.52 0.39
C ASP A 95 3.64 15.58 -0.72
N LYS A 96 4.40 15.34 -1.79
CA LYS A 96 4.39 16.21 -2.97
C LYS A 96 3.03 16.22 -3.66
N GLN A 97 2.44 15.05 -3.90
CA GLN A 97 1.12 14.94 -4.52
C GLN A 97 0.04 15.63 -3.69
N ILE A 98 0.09 15.51 -2.36
CA ILE A 98 -0.81 16.20 -1.44
C ILE A 98 -0.62 17.71 -1.53
N ALA A 99 0.62 18.20 -1.53
CA ALA A 99 0.91 19.61 -1.68
C ALA A 99 0.38 20.17 -3.02
N ASP A 100 0.62 19.45 -4.11
CA ASP A 100 0.19 19.83 -5.46
C ASP A 100 -1.35 19.76 -5.65
N ASN A 101 -2.06 18.93 -4.86
CA ASN A 101 -3.51 18.75 -4.93
C ASN A 101 -4.29 19.31 -3.73
N ARG A 102 -3.64 20.08 -2.86
CA ARG A 102 -4.19 20.49 -1.54
C ARG A 102 -5.62 20.99 -1.59
N SER A 103 -5.91 22.00 -2.42
CA SER A 103 -7.25 22.60 -2.50
C SER A 103 -8.33 21.59 -2.88
N ARG A 104 -7.99 20.65 -3.78
CA ARG A 104 -8.92 19.63 -4.24
C ARG A 104 -9.13 18.55 -3.17
N LEU A 105 -8.06 18.13 -2.49
CA LEU A 105 -8.14 17.17 -1.38
C LEU A 105 -8.94 17.73 -0.19
N THR A 106 -8.72 18.99 0.19
CA THR A 106 -9.52 19.67 1.23
C THR A 106 -10.99 19.75 0.83
N GLY A 107 -11.29 20.04 -0.43
CA GLY A 107 -12.68 20.04 -0.91
C GLY A 107 -13.35 18.65 -0.82
N ILE A 108 -12.61 17.58 -1.10
CA ILE A 108 -13.09 16.19 -0.94
C ILE A 108 -13.32 15.86 0.54
N GLU A 109 -12.38 16.22 1.41
CA GLU A 109 -12.50 16.01 2.86
C GLU A 109 -13.76 16.69 3.43
N GLU A 110 -13.99 17.95 3.09
CA GLU A 110 -15.18 18.69 3.52
C GLU A 110 -16.48 18.07 3.00
N GLN A 111 -16.49 17.62 1.75
CA GLN A 111 -17.63 16.96 1.13
C GLN A 111 -17.95 15.63 1.86
N HIS A 112 -16.95 14.77 2.04
CA HIS A 112 -17.11 13.51 2.78
C HIS A 112 -17.59 13.74 4.22
N GLY A 113 -17.07 14.78 4.89
CA GLY A 113 -17.50 15.15 6.24
C GLY A 113 -19.00 15.47 6.31
N LYS A 114 -19.51 16.24 5.33
CA LYS A 114 -20.95 16.57 5.24
C LYS A 114 -21.80 15.33 4.96
N GLU A 115 -21.36 14.46 4.06
CA GLU A 115 -22.07 13.24 3.68
C GLU A 115 -22.18 12.27 4.87
N VAL A 116 -21.08 12.03 5.60
CA VAL A 116 -21.06 11.17 6.79
C VAL A 116 -21.92 11.75 7.91
N ALA A 117 -21.90 13.07 8.13
CA ALA A 117 -22.74 13.71 9.13
C ALA A 117 -24.23 13.53 8.82
N ALA A 118 -24.64 13.78 7.57
CA ALA A 118 -26.02 13.58 7.13
C ALA A 118 -26.46 12.11 7.27
N ALA A 119 -25.60 11.16 6.89
CA ALA A 119 -25.89 9.73 7.06
C ALA A 119 -26.11 9.35 8.54
N ARG A 120 -25.30 9.87 9.45
CA ARG A 120 -25.47 9.65 10.90
C ARG A 120 -26.79 10.19 11.43
N GLU A 121 -27.20 11.38 10.98
CA GLU A 121 -28.49 11.96 11.35
C GLU A 121 -29.66 11.09 10.88
N GLN A 122 -29.61 10.60 9.64
CA GLN A 122 -30.64 9.71 9.09
C GLN A 122 -30.70 8.36 9.83
N MET A 123 -29.55 7.77 10.16
CA MET A 123 -29.50 6.54 10.97
C MET A 123 -30.10 6.75 12.36
N ALA A 124 -29.79 7.86 13.02
CA ALA A 124 -30.33 8.18 14.33
C ALA A 124 -31.85 8.46 14.29
N ALA A 125 -32.34 9.10 13.22
CA ALA A 125 -33.76 9.33 13.02
C ALA A 125 -34.53 8.03 12.72
N SER A 126 -33.92 7.11 11.97
CA SER A 126 -34.52 5.82 11.59
C SER A 126 -34.50 4.78 12.71
N ALA A 127 -33.69 5.00 13.74
CA ALA A 127 -33.62 4.16 14.94
C ALA A 127 -34.62 4.57 16.04
N ARG A 128 -35.42 5.62 15.81
CA ARG A 128 -36.50 6.10 16.68
C ARG A 128 -37.85 5.62 16.15
#